data_AF-A0A4S3TSJ5-F1
#
_entry.id   AF-A0A4S3TSJ5-F1
#
_cell.length_a   1.000
_cell.length_b   1.000
_cell.length_c   1.000
_cell.angle_alpha   90.00
_cell.angle_beta   90.00
_cell.angle_gamma   90.00
#
_symmetry.space_group_name_H-M   'P 1'
#
loop_
_entity.id
_entity.type
_entity.pdbx_description
1 polymer ?
#
loop_
_entity_poly.entity_id
_entity_poly.type
_entity_poly.pdbx_seq_one_letter_code
_entity_poly.pdbx_strand_id
1 'polypeptide(L)'
;MGLLDKITGALSDDESESDSSESTSDEQVNIERRTEIITEHYGEIDRNQAQRIADILKNTIDGDEKFTFDDIRNEIEESVGLSRDFAERIVQNEHTSIQMSRRFGDYKRQVEEMGLNGEYYVSAPTDDRSHPVEIEAVEETNPFEGGDPLPIDELHDLLKSKAEKYQDEGGTPERMDHWVPHEKPRLSIVRMPGS
;
A
#
# COMPACT_ATOMS: atom_id res chain seq x y z
N MET A 1 -31.12 -69.93 2.73
CA MET A 1 -30.26 -68.73 2.68
C MET A 1 -31.08 -67.62 3.34
N GLY A 2 -31.19 -67.52 4.68
CA GLY A 2 -30.20 -66.97 5.62
C GLY A 2 -30.17 -65.44 5.45
N LEU A 3 -30.93 -64.58 6.13
CA LEU A 3 -31.14 -64.30 7.57
C LEU A 3 -29.85 -64.02 8.35
N LEU A 4 -29.63 -62.72 8.60
CA LEU A 4 -29.11 -62.06 9.80
C LEU A 4 -28.01 -62.77 10.62
N ASP A 5 -26.80 -62.17 10.70
CA ASP A 5 -26.20 -61.82 11.99
C ASP A 5 -24.92 -60.97 11.87
N LYS A 6 -24.87 -59.90 12.69
CA LYS A 6 -23.72 -59.24 13.37
C LYS A 6 -22.55 -58.74 12.51
N ILE A 7 -22.09 -57.49 12.66
CA ILE A 7 -21.58 -56.92 13.90
C ILE A 7 -21.95 -55.43 14.04
N THR A 8 -22.56 -55.12 15.19
CA THR A 8 -22.72 -53.80 15.81
C THR A 8 -21.44 -53.37 16.53
N GLY A 9 -21.18 -52.07 16.60
CA GLY A 9 -20.28 -51.44 17.58
C GLY A 9 -19.71 -50.13 17.04
N ALA A 10 -20.41 -49.01 17.25
CA ALA A 10 -20.16 -48.06 18.36
C ALA A 10 -19.04 -47.06 18.00
N LEU A 11 -19.42 -45.83 17.66
CA LEU A 11 -19.26 -44.63 18.51
C LEU A 11 -17.86 -44.01 18.45
N SER A 12 -17.77 -42.97 17.62
CA SER A 12 -17.00 -41.72 17.76
C SER A 12 -17.20 -41.02 16.42
N ASP A 13 -18.10 -40.04 16.28
CA ASP A 13 -17.82 -38.64 16.67
C ASP A 13 -16.32 -38.38 16.68
N ASP A 14 -15.74 -38.42 15.48
CA ASP A 14 -14.46 -37.79 15.21
C ASP A 14 -14.79 -36.63 14.27
N GLU A 15 -14.85 -35.46 14.89
CA GLU A 15 -14.88 -34.17 14.23
C GLU A 15 -13.84 -34.23 13.12
N SER A 16 -14.30 -34.20 11.86
CA SER A 16 -13.42 -33.81 10.79
C SER A 16 -13.18 -32.32 11.03
N GLU A 17 -12.12 -32.05 11.81
CA GLU A 17 -11.36 -30.82 11.74
C GLU A 17 -10.98 -30.64 10.26
N SER A 18 -11.91 -30.04 9.52
CA SER A 18 -11.63 -29.30 8.31
C SER A 18 -10.82 -28.10 8.77
N ASP A 19 -9.55 -28.36 9.07
CA ASP A 19 -8.50 -27.36 9.08
C ASP A 19 -8.30 -26.91 7.63
N SER A 20 -9.26 -26.09 7.19
CA SER A 20 -9.13 -25.21 6.04
C SER A 20 -8.87 -23.82 6.58
N SER A 21 -7.82 -23.70 7.41
CA SER A 21 -7.20 -22.42 7.71
C SER A 21 -5.96 -22.22 6.84
N GLU A 22 -6.07 -22.50 5.54
CA GLU A 22 -5.29 -21.72 4.56
C GLU A 22 -5.93 -20.33 4.45
N SER A 23 -5.90 -19.56 5.55
CA SER A 23 -5.87 -18.10 5.41
C SER A 23 -4.49 -17.79 4.85
N THR A 24 -4.38 -17.79 3.53
CA THR A 24 -3.41 -16.95 2.86
C THR A 24 -3.77 -15.52 3.19
N SER A 25 -3.45 -15.07 4.40
CA SER A 25 -3.50 -13.65 4.72
C SER A 25 -2.45 -13.03 3.83
N ASP A 26 -2.89 -12.48 2.70
CA ASP A 26 -2.15 -11.49 1.92
C ASP A 26 -1.92 -10.28 2.82
N GLU A 27 -1.01 -10.42 3.79
CA GLU A 27 -0.62 -9.35 4.71
C GLU A 27 -0.17 -8.16 3.87
N GLN A 28 -0.84 -7.02 4.02
CA GLN A 28 -0.54 -5.85 3.21
C GLN A 28 0.77 -5.21 3.66
N VAL A 29 1.15 -5.44 4.92
CA VAL A 29 2.35 -4.86 5.53
C VAL A 29 3.30 -5.96 5.97
N ASN A 30 4.42 -6.08 5.25
CA ASN A 30 5.58 -6.85 5.69
C ASN A 30 6.44 -5.99 6.63
N ILE A 31 6.50 -6.35 7.92
CA ILE A 31 7.19 -5.58 8.97
C ILE A 31 8.68 -5.41 8.67
N GLU A 32 9.38 -6.49 8.31
CA GLU A 32 10.83 -6.46 8.09
C GLU A 32 11.19 -5.51 6.94
N ARG A 33 10.52 -5.68 5.80
CA ARG A 33 10.71 -4.80 4.65
C ARG A 33 10.34 -3.35 4.97
N ARG A 34 9.25 -3.13 5.70
CA ARG A 34 8.82 -1.77 6.05
C ARG A 34 9.80 -1.10 7.04
N THR A 35 10.37 -1.87 7.95
CA THR A 35 11.44 -1.43 8.86
C THR A 35 12.65 -0.93 8.08
N GLU A 36 13.06 -1.65 7.05
CA GLU A 36 14.18 -1.26 6.18
C GLU A 36 13.90 0.05 5.45
N ILE A 37 12.75 0.15 4.80
CA ILE A 37 12.30 1.37 4.09
C ILE A 37 12.29 2.59 5.03
N ILE A 38 11.73 2.43 6.24
CA ILE A 38 11.66 3.52 7.21
C ILE A 38 13.07 3.91 7.69
N THR A 39 13.93 2.93 7.98
CA THR A 39 15.31 3.20 8.42
C THR A 39 16.11 3.91 7.32
N GLU A 40 15.88 3.58 6.06
CA GLU A 40 16.57 4.17 4.91
C GLU A 40 16.15 5.63 4.66
N HIS A 41 14.85 5.93 4.71
CA HIS A 41 14.34 7.24 4.30
C HIS A 41 14.10 8.24 5.43
N TYR A 42 14.12 7.81 6.69
CA TYR A 42 13.99 8.70 7.84
C TYR A 42 15.24 8.60 8.74
N GLY A 43 16.29 9.33 8.38
CA GLY A 43 17.59 9.26 9.07
C GLY A 43 17.61 9.61 10.56
N GLU A 44 16.50 10.12 11.12
CA GLU A 44 16.31 10.40 12.55
C GLU A 44 15.71 9.20 13.32
N ILE A 45 15.35 8.13 12.63
CA ILE A 45 14.69 6.94 13.18
C ILE A 45 15.70 5.79 13.25
N ASP A 46 15.92 5.26 14.45
CA ASP A 46 16.71 4.03 14.59
C ASP A 46 15.90 2.77 14.19
N ARG A 47 16.58 1.64 13.98
CA ARG A 47 15.91 0.40 13.53
C ARG A 47 14.83 -0.09 14.49
N ASN A 48 14.97 0.10 15.81
CA ASN A 48 13.95 -0.33 16.77
C ASN A 48 12.71 0.56 16.68
N GLN A 49 12.92 1.87 16.53
CA GLN A 49 11.83 2.81 16.28
C GLN A 49 11.14 2.50 14.95
N ALA A 50 11.90 2.24 13.89
CA ALA A 50 11.38 1.88 12.57
C ALA A 50 10.56 0.58 12.62
N GLN A 51 11.03 -0.43 13.35
CA GLN A 51 10.30 -1.68 13.55
C GLN A 51 8.98 -1.44 14.27
N ARG A 52 8.99 -0.61 15.32
CA ARG A 52 7.77 -0.28 16.05
C ARG A 52 6.75 0.48 15.19
N ILE A 53 7.21 1.39 14.34
CA ILE A 53 6.34 2.07 13.37
C ILE A 53 5.76 1.06 12.37
N ALA A 54 6.58 0.14 11.86
CA ALA A 54 6.13 -0.91 10.94
C ALA A 54 5.08 -1.83 11.58
N ASP A 55 5.24 -2.18 12.86
CA ASP A 55 4.25 -2.94 13.63
C ASP A 55 2.93 -2.18 13.77
N ILE A 56 2.98 -0.88 14.08
CA ILE A 56 1.78 -0.03 14.17
C ILE A 56 1.07 0.02 12.83
N LEU A 57 1.80 0.33 11.75
CA LEU A 57 1.25 0.37 10.40
C LEU A 57 0.61 -0.97 10.02
N LYS A 58 1.24 -2.10 10.34
CA LYS A 58 0.69 -3.43 10.11
C LYS A 58 -0.61 -3.62 10.88
N ASN A 59 -0.59 -3.45 12.19
CA ASN A 59 -1.74 -3.71 13.05
C ASN A 59 -2.94 -2.85 12.66
N THR A 60 -2.70 -1.61 12.24
CA THR A 60 -3.77 -0.70 11.85
C THR A 60 -4.27 -0.95 10.42
N ILE A 61 -3.39 -1.22 9.45
CA ILE A 61 -3.78 -1.40 8.03
C ILE A 61 -4.32 -2.82 7.75
N ASP A 62 -3.74 -3.84 8.37
CA ASP A 62 -4.19 -5.23 8.25
C ASP A 62 -5.28 -5.58 9.28
N GLY A 63 -5.53 -4.71 10.26
CA GLY A 63 -6.57 -4.92 11.27
C GLY A 63 -7.99 -4.84 10.71
N ASP A 64 -8.92 -5.54 11.36
CA ASP A 64 -10.35 -5.55 11.00
C ASP A 64 -11.10 -4.26 11.41
N GLU A 65 -10.45 -3.39 12.18
CA GLU A 65 -11.05 -2.17 12.71
C GLU A 65 -10.86 -0.97 11.78
N LYS A 66 -11.87 -0.09 11.73
CA LYS A 66 -11.74 1.18 11.02
C LYS A 66 -10.74 2.07 11.75
N PHE A 67 -9.81 2.63 11.01
CA PHE A 67 -8.82 3.56 11.53
C PHE A 67 -8.87 4.90 10.81
N THR A 68 -8.24 5.89 11.44
CA THR A 68 -7.93 7.18 10.84
C THR A 68 -6.42 7.41 10.85
N PHE A 69 -5.94 8.32 10.00
CA PHE A 69 -4.54 8.75 10.06
C PHE A 69 -4.16 9.38 11.41
N ASP A 70 -5.13 10.00 12.08
CA ASP A 70 -4.91 10.55 13.42
C ASP A 70 -4.63 9.45 14.44
N ASP A 71 -5.27 8.29 14.33
CA ASP A 71 -5.06 7.16 15.24
C ASP A 71 -3.62 6.62 15.12
N ILE A 72 -3.18 6.33 13.88
CA ILE A 72 -1.82 5.85 13.60
C ILE A 72 -0.78 6.88 14.06
N ARG A 73 -1.00 8.17 13.75
CA ARG A 73 -0.07 9.23 14.13
C ARG A 73 0.06 9.31 15.65
N ASN A 74 -1.06 9.36 16.37
CA ASN A 74 -1.05 9.46 17.83
C ASN A 74 -0.33 8.25 18.45
N GLU A 75 -0.56 7.04 17.93
CA GLU A 75 0.13 5.84 18.41
C GLU A 75 1.64 5.89 18.15
N ILE A 76 2.08 6.39 17.00
CA ILE A 76 3.52 6.61 16.71
C ILE A 76 4.11 7.66 17.65
N GLU A 77 3.43 8.79 17.87
CA GLU A 77 3.88 9.84 18.80
C GLU A 77 4.09 9.26 20.21
N GLU A 78 3.10 8.53 20.73
CA GLU A 78 3.13 7.96 22.08
C GLU A 78 4.17 6.85 22.24
N SER A 79 4.31 5.99 21.23
CA SER A 79 5.12 4.77 21.33
C SER A 79 6.58 4.99 20.95
N VAL A 80 6.87 5.93 20.05
CA VAL A 80 8.21 6.20 19.50
C VAL A 80 8.78 7.52 20.00
N GLY A 81 7.94 8.43 20.50
CA GLY A 81 8.35 9.74 21.01
C GLY A 81 8.68 10.75 19.91
N LEU A 82 8.08 10.60 18.73
CA LEU A 82 8.29 11.50 17.58
C LEU A 82 7.40 12.74 17.71
N SER A 83 7.81 13.84 17.08
CA SER A 83 6.95 15.03 16.98
C SER A 83 5.75 14.75 16.09
N ARG A 84 4.63 15.44 16.35
CA ARG A 84 3.40 15.34 15.57
C ARG A 84 3.60 15.49 14.06
N ASP A 85 4.32 16.52 13.64
CA ASP A 85 4.53 16.81 12.22
C ASP A 85 5.37 15.72 11.53
N PHE A 86 6.33 15.17 12.27
CA PHE A 86 7.20 14.10 11.78
C PHE A 86 6.47 12.76 11.72
N ALA A 87 5.69 12.42 12.76
CA ALA A 87 4.81 11.26 12.76
C ALA A 87 3.79 11.34 11.63
N GLU A 88 3.16 12.50 11.40
CA GLU A 88 2.22 12.69 10.29
C GLU A 88 2.88 12.44 8.94
N ARG A 89 4.11 12.96 8.75
CA ARG A 89 4.88 12.76 7.52
C ARG A 89 5.12 11.28 7.24
N ILE A 90 5.56 10.53 8.26
CA ILE A 90 5.77 9.07 8.15
C ILE A 90 4.45 8.37 7.79
N VAL A 91 3.38 8.65 8.52
CA VAL A 91 2.08 8.01 8.31
C VAL A 91 1.59 8.22 6.87
N GLN A 92 1.61 9.45 6.37
CA GLN A 92 1.11 9.74 5.03
C GLN A 92 1.98 9.08 3.95
N ASN A 93 3.30 9.18 4.05
CA ASN A 93 4.22 8.59 3.08
C ASN A 93 4.15 7.07 3.07
N GLU A 94 4.19 6.44 4.24
CA GLU A 94 4.17 4.99 4.34
C GLU A 94 2.82 4.41 3.96
N HIS A 95 1.71 5.05 4.32
CA HIS A 95 0.40 4.60 3.88
C HIS A 95 0.28 4.65 2.36
N THR A 96 0.66 5.77 1.72
CA THR A 96 0.63 5.88 0.26
C THR A 96 1.55 4.83 -0.37
N SER A 97 2.76 4.63 0.17
CA SER A 97 3.68 3.60 -0.30
C SER A 97 3.08 2.20 -0.26
N ILE A 98 2.48 1.82 0.88
CA ILE A 98 1.83 0.51 1.07
C ILE A 98 0.67 0.36 0.10
N GLN A 99 -0.22 1.35 0.03
CA GLN A 99 -1.41 1.33 -0.80
C GLN A 99 -1.07 1.23 -2.29
N MET A 100 -0.12 2.04 -2.78
CA MET A 100 0.31 2.02 -4.17
C MET A 100 1.01 0.72 -4.52
N SER A 101 1.97 0.28 -3.69
CA SER A 101 2.69 -0.98 -3.93
C SER A 101 1.73 -2.17 -4.05
N ARG A 102 0.70 -2.22 -3.20
CA ARG A 102 -0.36 -3.25 -3.27
C ARG A 102 -1.12 -3.16 -4.59
N ARG A 103 -1.64 -1.98 -4.92
CA ARG A 103 -2.42 -1.78 -6.16
C ARG A 103 -1.62 -2.16 -7.40
N PHE A 104 -0.32 -1.86 -7.43
CA PHE A 104 0.52 -2.27 -8.55
C PHE A 104 0.77 -3.76 -8.61
N GLY A 105 0.96 -4.42 -7.47
CA GLY A 105 0.97 -5.88 -7.42
C GLY A 105 -0.31 -6.48 -8.01
N ASP A 106 -1.46 -5.93 -7.64
CA ASP A 106 -2.78 -6.37 -8.13
C ASP A 106 -2.95 -6.10 -9.63
N TYR A 107 -2.62 -4.90 -10.08
CA TYR A 107 -2.75 -4.52 -11.49
C TYR A 107 -1.80 -5.30 -12.39
N LYS A 108 -0.55 -5.49 -11.98
CA LYS A 108 0.43 -6.27 -12.73
C LYS A 108 -0.06 -7.71 -12.91
N ARG A 109 -0.51 -8.36 -11.83
CA ARG A 109 -1.12 -9.71 -11.93
C ARG A 109 -2.28 -9.77 -12.91
N GLN A 110 -3.24 -8.85 -12.78
CA GLN A 110 -4.42 -8.84 -13.65
C GLN A 110 -4.05 -8.65 -15.13
N VAL A 111 -3.13 -7.73 -15.42
CA VAL A 111 -2.68 -7.44 -16.79
C VAL A 111 -1.93 -8.63 -17.38
N GLU A 112 -1.05 -9.28 -16.61
CA GLU A 112 -0.37 -10.51 -16.99
C GLU A 112 -1.34 -11.67 -17.24
N GLU A 113 -2.33 -11.87 -16.36
CA GLU A 113 -3.36 -12.90 -16.48
C GLU A 113 -4.27 -12.70 -17.70
N MET A 114 -4.57 -11.44 -18.04
CA MET A 114 -5.43 -11.08 -19.18
C MET A 114 -4.66 -10.92 -20.49
N GLY A 115 -3.33 -10.89 -20.47
CA GLY A 115 -2.49 -10.62 -21.64
C GLY A 115 -2.73 -9.23 -22.25
N LEU A 116 -3.08 -8.25 -21.42
CA LEU A 116 -3.33 -6.86 -21.84
C LEU A 116 -2.09 -5.99 -21.63
N ASN A 117 -2.11 -4.76 -22.15
CA ASN A 117 -1.20 -3.70 -21.75
C ASN A 117 -2.03 -2.65 -21.00
N GLY A 118 -2.00 -2.68 -19.68
CA GLY A 118 -2.79 -1.74 -18.87
C GLY A 118 -2.29 -0.31 -19.02
N GLU A 119 -3.21 0.62 -19.19
CA GLU A 119 -2.94 2.06 -19.08
C GLU A 119 -3.44 2.59 -17.72
N TYR A 120 -2.76 3.59 -17.20
CA TYR A 120 -2.93 4.10 -15.85
C TYR A 120 -2.88 5.63 -15.84
N TYR A 121 -3.59 6.22 -14.89
CA TYR A 121 -3.55 7.66 -14.66
C TYR A 121 -3.49 7.99 -13.18
N VAL A 122 -2.99 9.19 -12.89
CA VAL A 122 -2.99 9.76 -11.53
C VAL A 122 -4.32 10.43 -11.25
N SER A 123 -4.93 10.06 -10.13
CA SER A 123 -6.11 10.68 -9.57
C SER A 123 -5.75 11.29 -8.23
N ALA A 124 -5.79 12.61 -8.14
CA ALA A 124 -5.51 13.37 -6.93
C ALA A 124 -6.38 14.63 -6.89
N PRO A 125 -6.68 15.18 -5.69
CA PRO A 125 -7.22 16.53 -5.60
C PRO A 125 -6.25 17.53 -6.23
N THR A 126 -6.77 18.56 -6.89
CA THR A 126 -6.02 19.71 -7.41
C THR A 126 -6.43 20.97 -6.65
N ASP A 127 -6.17 20.96 -5.32
CA ASP A 127 -6.50 22.05 -4.40
C ASP A 127 -5.24 22.80 -3.92
N ASP A 128 -5.40 23.90 -3.18
CA ASP A 128 -4.28 24.75 -2.71
C ASP A 128 -3.26 24.00 -1.81
N ARG A 129 -3.57 22.76 -1.40
CA ARG A 129 -2.68 21.92 -0.60
C ARG A 129 -2.04 20.80 -1.42
N SER A 130 -2.32 20.74 -2.72
CA SER A 130 -1.74 19.74 -3.62
C SER A 130 -0.33 20.15 -4.02
N HIS A 131 0.58 19.18 -4.05
CA HIS A 131 1.95 19.43 -4.47
C HIS A 131 2.02 19.59 -6.00
N PRO A 132 2.90 20.43 -6.57
CA PRO A 132 3.03 20.59 -8.02
C PRO A 132 3.24 19.27 -8.79
N VAL A 133 3.90 18.30 -8.16
CA VAL A 133 4.09 16.95 -8.72
C VAL A 133 2.75 16.26 -9.02
N GLU A 134 1.79 16.33 -8.10
CA GLU A 134 0.45 15.74 -8.29
C GLU A 134 -0.37 16.49 -9.31
N ILE A 135 -0.31 17.83 -9.27
CA ILE A 135 -1.06 18.69 -10.18
C ILE A 135 -0.63 18.38 -11.62
N GLU A 136 0.67 18.44 -11.91
CA GLU A 136 1.17 18.16 -13.26
C GLU A 136 0.92 16.71 -13.69
N ALA A 137 1.06 15.74 -12.78
CA ALA A 137 0.80 14.34 -13.11
C ALA A 137 -0.69 14.09 -13.42
N VAL A 138 -1.61 14.75 -12.72
CA VAL A 138 -3.05 14.70 -13.03
C VAL A 138 -3.31 15.35 -14.38
N GLU A 139 -2.80 16.54 -14.64
CA GLU A 139 -2.99 17.26 -15.91
C GLU A 139 -2.47 16.44 -17.11
N GLU A 140 -1.36 15.74 -16.96
CA GLU A 140 -0.75 14.98 -18.05
C GLU A 140 -1.38 13.60 -18.26
N THR A 141 -1.90 12.95 -17.22
CA THR A 141 -2.32 11.53 -17.33
C THR A 141 -3.81 11.29 -17.18
N ASN A 142 -4.54 12.18 -16.50
CA ASN A 142 -5.95 11.94 -16.17
C ASN A 142 -6.86 12.32 -17.35
N PRO A 143 -7.54 11.36 -18.01
CA PRO A 143 -8.37 11.64 -19.18
C PRO A 143 -9.62 12.46 -18.85
N PHE A 144 -10.01 12.53 -17.58
CA PHE A 144 -11.12 13.37 -17.13
C PHE A 144 -10.71 14.85 -16.97
N GLU A 145 -9.41 15.11 -16.94
CA GLU A 145 -8.80 16.45 -16.91
C GLU A 145 -8.14 16.82 -18.25
N GLY A 146 -8.25 15.94 -19.26
CA GLY A 146 -7.70 16.16 -20.61
C GLY A 146 -6.30 15.60 -20.84
N GLY A 147 -5.75 14.84 -19.88
CA GLY A 147 -4.50 14.09 -20.02
C GLY A 147 -4.66 12.74 -20.71
N ASP A 148 -3.54 12.04 -20.92
CA ASP A 148 -3.48 10.75 -21.60
C ASP A 148 -2.96 9.66 -20.64
N PRO A 149 -3.75 8.61 -20.34
CA PRO A 149 -3.29 7.47 -19.55
C PRO A 149 -2.03 6.84 -20.13
N LEU A 150 -1.14 6.39 -19.26
CA LEU A 150 0.17 5.85 -19.64
C LEU A 150 0.36 4.39 -19.21
N PRO A 151 1.18 3.61 -19.92
CA PRO A 151 1.71 2.35 -19.39
C PRO A 151 2.41 2.56 -18.05
N ILE A 152 2.44 1.51 -17.22
CA ILE A 152 2.92 1.64 -15.83
C ILE A 152 4.37 2.14 -15.70
N ASP A 153 5.26 1.66 -16.58
CA ASP A 153 6.68 2.06 -16.56
C ASP A 153 6.83 3.53 -16.99
N GLU A 154 6.05 3.98 -17.97
CA GLU A 154 6.04 5.38 -18.41
C GLU A 154 5.45 6.31 -17.33
N LEU A 155 4.43 5.84 -16.60
CA LEU A 155 3.88 6.57 -15.46
C LEU A 155 4.89 6.68 -14.30
N HIS A 156 5.66 5.62 -14.04
CA HIS A 156 6.73 5.63 -13.04
C HIS A 156 7.80 6.66 -13.41
N ASP A 157 8.29 6.62 -14.65
CA ASP A 157 9.29 7.55 -15.17
C ASP A 157 8.79 9.00 -15.15
N LEU A 158 7.52 9.23 -15.50
CA LEU A 158 6.89 10.55 -15.41
C LEU A 158 6.91 11.06 -13.96
N LEU A 159 6.36 10.29 -13.02
CA LEU A 159 6.30 10.69 -11.61
C LEU A 159 7.70 10.92 -11.02
N LYS A 160 8.68 10.10 -11.40
CA LYS A 160 10.06 10.28 -10.99
C LYS A 160 10.67 11.56 -11.54
N SER A 161 10.48 11.84 -12.83
CA SER A 161 10.96 13.08 -13.44
C SER A 161 10.33 14.32 -12.78
N LYS A 162 9.04 14.27 -12.43
CA LYS A 162 8.38 15.35 -11.68
C LYS A 162 8.93 15.47 -10.26
N ALA A 163 9.13 14.36 -9.56
CA ALA A 163 9.75 14.34 -8.24
C ALA A 163 11.15 14.99 -8.25
N GLU A 164 11.97 14.67 -9.27
CA GLU A 164 13.29 15.30 -9.47
C GLU A 164 13.17 16.81 -9.75
N LYS A 165 12.23 17.22 -10.61
CA LYS A 165 11.99 18.63 -10.92
C LYS A 165 11.64 19.46 -9.66
N TYR A 166 10.90 18.88 -8.73
CA TYR A 166 10.42 19.53 -7.51
C TYR A 166 11.15 19.08 -6.23
N GLN A 167 12.35 18.53 -6.34
CA GLN A 167 13.09 17.99 -5.19
C GLN A 167 13.31 19.03 -4.10
N ASP A 168 13.59 20.29 -4.47
CA ASP A 168 13.78 21.40 -3.52
C ASP A 168 12.46 21.89 -2.87
N GLU A 169 11.31 21.43 -3.36
CA GLU A 169 9.97 21.81 -2.89
C GLU A 169 9.26 20.67 -2.13
N GLY A 170 9.93 19.53 -1.96
CA GLY A 170 9.40 18.35 -1.27
C GLY A 170 9.21 17.13 -2.16
N GLY A 171 9.62 17.18 -3.43
CA GLY A 171 9.75 15.99 -4.29
C GLY A 171 10.73 14.97 -3.73
N THR A 172 10.42 13.69 -3.86
CA THR A 172 11.18 12.57 -3.26
C THR A 172 11.56 11.52 -4.32
N PRO A 173 12.40 11.88 -5.32
CA PRO A 173 12.75 10.98 -6.41
C PRO A 173 13.43 9.68 -5.95
N GLU A 174 14.17 9.72 -4.84
CA GLU A 174 14.78 8.56 -4.19
C GLU A 174 13.75 7.56 -3.62
N ARG A 175 12.49 7.98 -3.46
CA ARG A 175 11.40 7.15 -2.93
C ARG A 175 10.47 6.62 -4.02
N MET A 176 10.83 6.79 -5.29
CA MET A 176 9.99 6.35 -6.41
C MET A 176 9.90 4.83 -6.53
N ASP A 177 10.87 4.07 -6.05
CA ASP A 177 10.78 2.60 -5.94
C ASP A 177 9.67 2.17 -4.96
N HIS A 178 9.14 3.11 -4.19
CA HIS A 178 8.05 2.94 -3.23
C HIS A 178 6.81 3.76 -3.58
N TRP A 179 6.75 4.36 -4.77
CA TRP A 179 5.63 5.16 -5.28
C TRP A 179 5.26 6.36 -4.40
N VAL A 180 6.27 6.99 -3.79
CA VAL A 180 6.14 8.24 -3.04
C VAL A 180 6.87 9.33 -3.83
N PRO A 181 6.18 10.10 -4.69
CA PRO A 181 6.84 11.07 -5.57
C PRO A 181 7.13 12.43 -4.88
N HIS A 182 6.49 12.71 -3.75
CA HIS A 182 6.82 13.84 -2.87
C HIS A 182 6.36 13.54 -1.44
N GLU A 183 6.74 14.39 -0.51
CA GLU A 183 6.32 14.35 0.89
C GLU A 183 4.80 14.56 1.04
N LYS A 184 4.17 13.75 1.91
CA LYS A 184 2.73 13.77 2.23
C LYS A 184 1.81 13.69 0.98
N PRO A 185 1.99 12.67 0.11
CA PRO A 185 1.21 12.55 -1.12
C PRO A 185 -0.25 12.20 -0.85
N ARG A 186 -1.15 12.87 -1.59
CA ARG A 186 -2.61 12.74 -1.61
C ARG A 186 -3.12 12.22 -2.97
N LEU A 187 -2.36 11.32 -3.58
CA LEU A 187 -2.65 10.74 -4.89
C LEU A 187 -3.04 9.28 -4.84
N SER A 188 -3.62 8.84 -5.94
CA SER A 188 -4.01 7.47 -6.22
C SER A 188 -3.72 7.15 -7.67
N ILE A 189 -3.13 6.00 -7.95
CA ILE A 189 -2.95 5.53 -9.33
C ILE A 189 -4.10 4.57 -9.67
N VAL A 190 -4.73 4.83 -10.82
CA VAL A 190 -5.95 4.17 -11.26
C VAL A 190 -5.74 3.57 -12.63
N ARG A 191 -6.12 2.30 -12.79
CA ARG A 191 -6.12 1.62 -14.09
C ARG A 191 -7.31 2.06 -14.94
N MET A 192 -7.07 2.28 -16.23
CA MET A 192 -8.14 2.52 -17.20
C MET A 192 -8.98 1.25 -17.44
N PRO A 193 -10.32 1.35 -17.46
CA PRO A 193 -11.17 0.24 -17.85
C PRO A 193 -11.05 -0.04 -19.35
N GLY A 194 -10.75 -1.29 -19.71
CA GLY A 194 -10.82 -1.75 -21.11
C GLY A 194 -9.61 -1.45 -21.99
N SER A 195 -8.49 -1.01 -21.40
CA SER A 195 -7.14 -1.01 -22.01
C SER A 195 -6.52 -2.41 -21.96
#